data_AF-A0A9E5JEI7-F1
#
_entry.id   AF-A0A9E5JEI7-F1
#
_cell.length_a   1.000
_cell.length_b   1.000
_cell.length_c   1.000
_cell.angle_alpha   90.00
_cell.angle_beta   90.00
_cell.angle_gamma   90.00
#
_symmetry.space_group_name_H-M   'P 1'
#
loop_
_entity.id
_entity.type
_entity.pdbx_description
1 polymer ?
#
loop_
_entity_poly.entity_id
_entity_poly.type
_entity_poly.pdbx_seq_one_letter_code
_entity_poly.pdbx_strand_id
1 'polypeptide(L)'
;MFPITRSITGEGVRETLRLIQEILPEMQIHEVPSGTKCFDWSVPQEWQISEAYIEDAAGRRIVDFKNHNLHVVSYSTPVDEVLELDELQKHLHSLPEMPTAIPYVTSYYADRWGFCLTHEQRESLKPGRYRAVIKSKKFDGVLNYGELIMKGASKQEI
;
A
#
# COMPACT_ATOMS: atom_id res chain seq x y z
N MET A 1 -2.47 -9.63 -13.20
CA MET A 1 -1.78 -9.29 -11.94
C MET A 1 -2.52 -8.30 -11.04
N PHE A 2 -3.54 -7.56 -11.51
CA PHE A 2 -4.60 -7.05 -10.61
C PHE A 2 -5.39 -8.26 -10.08
N PRO A 3 -5.84 -8.31 -8.80
CA PRO A 3 -5.91 -7.24 -7.79
C PRO A 3 -4.80 -7.23 -6.71
N ILE A 4 -3.65 -7.86 -6.97
CA ILE A 4 -2.58 -8.02 -5.96
C ILE A 4 -2.16 -6.67 -5.38
N THR A 5 -2.19 -6.57 -4.05
CA THR A 5 -1.82 -5.35 -3.32
C THR A 5 -0.32 -5.28 -3.10
N ARG A 6 0.37 -4.71 -4.07
CA ARG A 6 1.81 -4.44 -3.99
C ARG A 6 2.09 -3.15 -3.20
N SER A 7 3.25 -3.14 -2.55
CA SER A 7 3.94 -1.94 -2.09
C SER A 7 5.44 -2.09 -2.44
N ILE A 8 6.33 -1.35 -1.78
CA ILE A 8 7.78 -1.53 -1.96
C ILE A 8 8.33 -2.79 -1.26
N THR A 9 7.56 -3.37 -0.35
CA THR A 9 7.81 -4.66 0.31
C THR A 9 6.49 -5.41 0.51
N GLY A 10 6.57 -6.62 1.08
CA GLY A 10 5.41 -7.37 1.54
C GLY A 10 4.93 -8.44 0.58
N GLU A 11 3.94 -9.22 1.03
CA GLU A 11 3.53 -10.45 0.36
C GLU A 11 3.01 -10.23 -1.07
N GLY A 12 2.37 -9.09 -1.35
CA GLY A 12 1.91 -8.80 -2.71
C GLY A 12 3.05 -8.67 -3.73
N VAL A 13 4.24 -8.22 -3.31
CA VAL A 13 5.43 -8.24 -4.17
C VAL A 13 5.87 -9.67 -4.42
N ARG A 14 5.96 -10.51 -3.38
CA ARG A 14 6.33 -11.93 -3.51
C ARG A 14 5.36 -12.70 -4.40
N GLU A 15 4.06 -12.50 -4.23
CA GLU A 15 3.04 -13.09 -5.10
C GLU A 15 3.22 -12.68 -6.56
N THR A 16 3.47 -11.39 -6.81
CA THR A 16 3.74 -10.88 -8.15
C THR A 16 4.99 -11.51 -8.76
N LEU A 17 6.09 -11.59 -8.00
CA LEU A 17 7.33 -12.20 -8.46
C LEU A 17 7.16 -13.69 -8.75
N ARG A 18 6.40 -14.43 -7.94
CA ARG A 18 6.08 -15.85 -8.21
C ARG A 18 5.29 -16.01 -9.52
N LEU A 19 4.30 -15.16 -9.79
CA LEU A 19 3.56 -15.17 -11.06
C LEU A 19 4.47 -14.84 -12.26
N ILE A 20 5.44 -13.93 -12.10
CA ILE A 20 6.42 -13.65 -13.16
C ILE A 20 7.34 -14.86 -13.37
N GLN A 21 7.73 -15.53 -12.29
CA GLN A 21 8.57 -16.73 -12.34
C GLN A 21 7.89 -17.92 -13.04
N GLU A 22 6.55 -17.96 -13.08
CA GLU A 22 5.82 -18.94 -13.92
C GLU A 22 6.09 -18.74 -15.42
N ILE A 23 6.35 -17.50 -15.86
CA ILE A 23 6.68 -17.16 -17.24
C ILE A 23 8.19 -17.23 -17.47
N LEU A 24 8.99 -16.84 -16.46
CA LEU A 24 10.45 -16.78 -16.50
C LEU A 24 11.03 -17.68 -15.39
N PRO A 25 11.09 -19.00 -15.57
CA PRO A 25 11.44 -19.95 -14.52
C PRO A 25 12.89 -19.82 -14.03
N GLU A 26 13.77 -19.24 -14.86
CA GLU A 26 15.18 -18.98 -14.51
C GLU A 26 15.36 -17.70 -13.68
N MET A 27 14.32 -16.88 -13.53
CA MET A 27 14.37 -15.68 -12.70
C MET A 27 14.57 -16.07 -11.23
N GLN A 28 15.52 -15.41 -10.58
CA GLN A 28 15.82 -15.56 -9.16
C GLN A 28 15.10 -14.47 -8.36
N ILE A 29 14.53 -14.85 -7.23
CA ILE A 29 13.95 -13.90 -6.27
C ILE A 29 14.94 -13.74 -5.13
N HIS A 30 15.38 -12.51 -4.91
CA HIS A 30 16.30 -12.12 -3.86
C HIS A 30 15.54 -11.49 -2.70
N GLU A 31 16.11 -11.62 -1.51
CA GLU A 31 15.58 -11.02 -0.28
C GLU A 31 16.68 -10.25 0.42
N VAL A 32 16.40 -8.99 0.79
CA VAL A 32 17.34 -8.14 1.54
C VAL A 32 16.70 -7.77 2.87
N PRO A 33 17.31 -8.10 4.02
CA PRO A 33 16.74 -7.80 5.34
C PRO A 33 16.52 -6.31 5.58
N SER A 34 15.43 -5.96 6.28
CA SER A 34 15.20 -4.62 6.80
C SER A 34 16.39 -4.10 7.61
N GLY A 35 16.69 -2.81 7.48
CA GLY A 35 17.84 -2.18 8.14
C GLY A 35 19.18 -2.34 7.40
N THR A 36 19.26 -3.21 6.38
CA THR A 36 20.45 -3.31 5.53
C THR A 36 20.79 -1.95 4.92
N LYS A 37 22.06 -1.54 5.03
CA LYS A 37 22.57 -0.31 4.40
C LYS A 37 22.90 -0.55 2.94
N CYS A 38 22.32 0.27 2.07
CA CYS A 38 22.52 0.25 0.63
C CYS A 38 22.93 1.66 0.20
N PHE A 39 24.24 1.93 0.22
CA PHE A 39 24.78 3.29 0.12
C PHE A 39 24.17 4.19 1.21
N ASP A 40 23.57 5.32 0.83
CA ASP A 40 22.91 6.26 1.74
C ASP A 40 21.51 5.79 2.18
N TRP A 41 20.98 4.73 1.57
CA TRP A 41 19.65 4.20 1.88
C TRP A 41 19.72 3.09 2.92
N SER A 42 18.60 2.90 3.62
CA SER A 42 18.37 1.74 4.49
C SER A 42 17.13 1.01 3.99
N VAL A 43 17.22 -0.31 3.86
CA VAL A 43 16.07 -1.13 3.48
C VAL A 43 14.97 -0.95 4.54
N PRO A 44 13.74 -0.58 4.15
CA PRO A 44 12.69 -0.27 5.11
C PRO A 44 12.18 -1.54 5.81
N GLN A 45 11.41 -1.33 6.88
CA GLN A 45 10.59 -2.39 7.45
C GLN A 45 9.61 -2.93 6.41
N GLU A 46 9.33 -4.22 6.49
CA GLU A 46 8.34 -4.87 5.66
C GLU A 46 6.93 -4.45 6.10
N TRP A 47 6.04 -4.19 5.13
CA TRP A 47 4.67 -3.77 5.39
C TRP A 47 3.67 -4.85 4.99
N GLN A 48 2.74 -5.16 5.89
CA GLN A 48 1.62 -6.06 5.65
C GLN A 48 0.32 -5.37 6.02
N ILE A 49 -0.73 -5.56 5.22
CA ILE A 49 -2.09 -5.11 5.48
C ILE A 49 -3.07 -6.27 5.26
N SER A 50 -4.05 -6.43 6.15
CA SER A 50 -5.08 -7.47 6.05
C SER A 50 -6.49 -6.91 5.87
N GLU A 51 -6.75 -5.71 6.38
CA GLU A 51 -8.05 -5.06 6.29
C GLU A 51 -7.88 -3.54 6.47
N ALA A 52 -8.70 -2.76 5.77
CA ALA A 52 -8.88 -1.36 6.09
C ALA A 52 -10.24 -0.85 5.61
N TYR A 53 -10.89 -0.02 6.41
CA TYR A 53 -12.18 0.58 6.08
C TYR A 53 -12.46 1.83 6.90
N ILE A 54 -13.42 2.62 6.42
CA ILE A 54 -14.09 3.67 7.20
C ILE A 54 -15.55 3.28 7.32
N GLU A 55 -16.06 3.26 8.54
CA GLU A 55 -17.45 2.94 8.88
C GLU A 55 -18.16 4.16 9.46
N ASP A 56 -19.40 4.41 9.02
CA ASP A 56 -20.24 5.48 9.59
C ASP A 56 -20.94 5.05 10.88
N ALA A 57 -21.61 5.99 11.57
CA ALA A 57 -22.34 5.71 12.80
C ALA A 57 -23.49 4.67 12.66
N ALA A 58 -23.92 4.36 11.44
CA ALA A 58 -24.92 3.33 11.16
C ALA A 58 -24.29 1.95 10.90
N GLY A 59 -22.97 1.81 11.04
CA GLY A 59 -22.25 0.57 10.78
C GLY A 59 -22.00 0.29 9.30
N ARG A 60 -22.16 1.29 8.42
CA ARG A 60 -21.97 1.12 6.98
C ARG A 60 -20.54 1.49 6.59
N ARG A 61 -19.85 0.57 5.92
CA ARG A 61 -18.53 0.84 5.33
C ARG A 61 -18.68 1.75 4.12
N ILE A 62 -18.20 2.98 4.25
CA ILE A 62 -18.21 4.00 3.18
C ILE A 62 -16.93 3.96 2.33
N VAL A 63 -15.86 3.41 2.89
CA VAL A 63 -14.60 3.10 2.21
C VAL A 63 -14.20 1.69 2.65
N ASP A 64 -13.86 0.82 1.71
CA ASP A 64 -13.40 -0.54 2.01
C ASP A 64 -12.25 -0.94 1.09
N PHE A 65 -11.10 -1.24 1.68
CA PHE A 65 -9.89 -1.70 1.00
C PHE A 65 -10.11 -2.97 0.18
N LYS A 66 -11.07 -3.83 0.58
CA LYS A 66 -11.44 -5.03 -0.18
C LYS A 66 -12.07 -4.71 -1.53
N ASN A 67 -12.70 -3.54 -1.66
CA ASN A 67 -13.28 -3.09 -2.93
C ASN A 67 -12.19 -2.55 -3.86
N HIS A 68 -11.24 -1.78 -3.33
CA HIS A 68 -10.14 -1.23 -4.11
C HIS A 68 -8.91 -0.96 -3.23
N ASN A 69 -7.76 -1.55 -3.56
CA ASN A 69 -6.55 -1.44 -2.73
C ASN A 69 -5.98 -0.02 -2.63
N LEU A 70 -6.25 0.83 -3.64
CA LEU A 70 -5.91 2.26 -3.60
C LEU A 70 -6.61 3.04 -2.49
N HIS A 71 -7.65 2.50 -1.85
CA HIS A 71 -8.33 3.20 -0.76
C HIS A 71 -7.46 3.48 0.46
N VAL A 72 -6.25 2.91 0.55
CA VAL A 72 -5.34 3.10 1.68
C VAL A 72 -4.05 3.74 1.19
N VAL A 73 -3.56 4.72 1.96
CA VAL A 73 -2.20 5.24 1.75
C VAL A 73 -1.21 4.10 1.97
N SER A 74 -0.45 3.72 0.93
CA SER A 74 0.51 2.62 1.01
C SER A 74 1.51 2.87 2.15
N TYR A 75 1.86 1.83 2.92
CA TYR A 75 2.68 1.93 4.15
C TYR A 75 1.99 2.59 5.37
N SER A 76 0.66 2.75 5.37
CA SER A 76 -0.06 3.28 6.53
C SER A 76 0.23 2.49 7.81
N THR A 77 0.41 3.20 8.93
CA THR A 77 0.45 2.61 10.28
C THR A 77 -0.93 2.06 10.69
N PRO A 78 -1.00 1.10 11.63
CA PRO A 78 -2.28 0.59 12.10
C PRO A 78 -3.08 1.67 12.83
N VAL A 79 -4.41 1.62 12.68
CA VAL A 79 -5.35 2.50 13.39
C VAL A 79 -6.66 1.77 13.65
N ASP A 80 -7.29 2.06 14.78
CA ASP A 80 -8.68 1.70 15.09
C ASP A 80 -9.25 2.80 15.98
N GLU A 81 -9.71 3.87 15.34
CA GLU A 81 -10.09 5.12 16.01
C GLU A 81 -11.48 5.57 15.57
N VAL A 82 -12.22 6.22 16.48
CA VAL A 82 -13.52 6.83 16.18
C VAL A 82 -13.39 8.35 16.22
N LEU A 83 -13.40 8.96 15.04
CA LEU A 83 -13.12 10.38 14.82
C LEU A 83 -14.38 11.15 14.43
N GLU A 84 -14.45 12.43 14.78
CA GLU A 84 -15.40 13.36 14.14
C GLU A 84 -14.98 13.63 12.69
N LEU A 85 -15.93 13.98 11.82
CA LEU A 85 -15.66 14.21 10.39
C LEU A 85 -14.50 15.21 10.17
N ASP A 86 -14.45 16.32 10.91
CA ASP A 86 -13.42 17.35 10.76
C ASP A 86 -12.00 16.83 11.08
N GLU A 87 -11.89 15.84 11.97
CA GLU A 87 -10.64 15.16 12.27
C GLU A 87 -10.31 14.14 11.20
N LEU A 88 -11.30 13.32 10.80
CA LEU A 88 -11.15 12.33 9.73
C LEU A 88 -10.67 12.98 8.43
N GLN A 89 -11.22 14.15 8.06
CA GLN A 89 -10.87 14.89 6.84
C GLN A 89 -9.36 15.14 6.69
N LYS A 90 -8.62 15.26 7.79
CA LYS A 90 -7.16 15.46 7.78
C LYS A 90 -6.39 14.22 7.30
N HIS A 91 -7.03 13.05 7.34
CA HIS A 91 -6.50 11.75 6.92
C HIS A 91 -7.05 11.28 5.56
N LEU A 92 -7.87 12.11 4.90
CA LEU A 92 -8.49 11.80 3.62
C LEU A 92 -7.74 12.45 2.46
N HIS A 93 -7.49 11.67 1.42
CA HIS A 93 -6.88 12.10 0.17
C HIS A 93 -7.85 11.93 -1.00
N SER A 94 -8.03 12.98 -1.80
CA SER A 94 -8.88 13.02 -3.00
C SER A 94 -8.30 14.03 -4.00
N LEU A 95 -8.72 13.97 -5.26
CA LEU A 95 -8.28 14.90 -6.32
C LEU A 95 -9.47 15.69 -6.86
N PRO A 96 -9.63 16.99 -6.51
CA PRO A 96 -10.74 17.81 -7.00
C PRO A 96 -10.80 17.91 -8.53
N GLU A 97 -9.66 17.90 -9.20
CA GLU A 97 -9.52 17.94 -10.66
C GLU A 97 -9.91 16.62 -11.36
N MET A 98 -9.96 15.51 -10.61
CA MET A 98 -10.37 14.19 -11.09
C MET A 98 -11.37 13.57 -10.11
N PRO A 99 -12.61 14.08 -10.06
CA PRO A 99 -13.48 13.90 -8.91
C PRO A 99 -13.99 12.47 -8.71
N THR A 100 -13.91 11.62 -9.74
CA THR A 100 -14.30 10.20 -9.72
C THR A 100 -13.12 9.24 -9.52
N ALA A 101 -11.87 9.74 -9.48
CA ALA A 101 -10.68 8.90 -9.33
C ALA A 101 -10.31 8.70 -7.84
N ILE A 102 -9.82 7.51 -7.51
CA ILE A 102 -9.17 7.24 -6.21
C ILE A 102 -7.66 7.48 -6.38
N PRO A 103 -7.06 8.46 -5.68
CA PRO A 103 -5.63 8.72 -5.82
C PRO A 103 -4.78 7.60 -5.24
N TYR A 104 -3.62 7.35 -5.86
CA TYR A 104 -2.57 6.52 -5.25
C TYR A 104 -1.63 7.40 -4.42
N VAL A 105 -1.59 7.15 -3.12
CA VAL A 105 -0.75 7.90 -2.16
C VAL A 105 0.08 6.91 -1.35
N THR A 106 1.31 7.28 -1.01
CA THR A 106 2.27 6.41 -0.32
C THR A 106 2.89 7.11 0.88
N SER A 107 3.42 6.36 1.84
CA SER A 107 4.23 6.89 2.93
C SER A 107 5.31 5.94 3.43
N TYR A 108 6.34 5.78 2.61
CA TYR A 108 7.37 4.78 2.89
C TYR A 108 8.29 5.13 4.07
N TYR A 109 8.58 6.42 4.28
CA TYR A 109 9.64 6.88 5.19
C TYR A 109 9.15 7.80 6.31
N ALA A 110 7.84 8.03 6.40
CA ALA A 110 7.23 8.77 7.49
C ALA A 110 6.06 7.96 8.03
N ASP A 111 5.88 7.95 9.35
CA ASP A 111 4.72 7.31 9.94
C ASP A 111 3.51 8.22 9.81
N ARG A 112 2.60 7.81 8.93
CA ARG A 112 1.26 8.37 8.79
C ARG A 112 0.31 7.24 8.43
N TRP A 113 -0.97 7.50 8.58
CA TRP A 113 -2.04 6.68 8.06
C TRP A 113 -3.04 7.56 7.33
N GLY A 114 -3.73 7.00 6.35
CA GLY A 114 -4.74 7.73 5.61
C GLY A 114 -5.52 6.85 4.65
N PHE A 115 -6.65 7.40 4.19
CA PHE A 115 -7.52 6.80 3.20
C PHE A 115 -7.59 7.65 1.94
N CYS A 116 -7.68 7.00 0.80
CA CYS A 116 -7.97 7.63 -0.47
C CYS A 116 -9.39 7.28 -0.89
N LEU A 117 -10.10 8.26 -1.45
CA LEU A 117 -11.46 8.10 -1.96
C LEU A 117 -11.68 9.08 -3.10
N THR A 118 -12.77 8.91 -3.83
CA THR A 118 -13.12 9.88 -4.87
C THR A 118 -13.46 11.22 -4.21
N HIS A 119 -13.23 12.33 -4.92
CA HIS A 119 -13.59 13.64 -4.39
C HIS A 119 -15.10 13.74 -4.15
N GLU A 120 -15.91 13.19 -5.04
CA GLU A 120 -17.38 13.13 -4.87
C GLU A 120 -17.78 12.41 -3.57
N GLN A 121 -17.15 11.27 -3.27
CA GLN A 121 -17.41 10.55 -2.02
C GLN A 121 -17.04 11.38 -0.80
N ARG A 122 -15.87 12.05 -0.84
CA ARG A 122 -15.39 12.90 0.25
C ARG A 122 -16.33 14.08 0.53
N GLU A 123 -16.80 14.75 -0.51
CA GLU A 123 -17.74 15.88 -0.38
C GLU A 123 -19.14 15.42 0.08
N SER A 124 -19.50 14.15 -0.17
CA SER A 124 -20.78 13.58 0.26
C SER A 124 -20.83 13.18 1.74
N LEU A 125 -19.69 13.22 2.44
CA LEU A 125 -19.60 12.86 3.86
C LEU A 125 -20.42 13.82 4.72
N LYS A 126 -21.14 13.26 5.69
CA LYS A 126 -22.04 14.02 6.56
C LYS A 126 -21.38 14.24 7.92
N PRO A 127 -21.65 15.36 8.60
CA PRO A 127 -21.20 15.56 9.97
C PRO A 127 -21.59 14.38 10.87
N GLY A 128 -20.64 13.92 11.68
CA GLY A 128 -20.82 12.80 12.56
C GLY A 128 -19.52 12.03 12.81
N ARG A 129 -19.67 10.90 13.50
CA ARG A 129 -18.57 10.03 13.89
C ARG A 129 -18.34 8.91 12.91
N TYR A 130 -17.08 8.64 12.66
CA TYR A 130 -16.61 7.61 11.76
C TYR A 130 -15.56 6.75 12.44
N ARG A 131 -15.65 5.44 12.28
CA ARG A 131 -14.62 4.51 12.73
C ARG A 131 -13.66 4.24 11.57
N ALA A 132 -12.41 4.69 11.71
CA ALA A 132 -11.33 4.41 10.77
C ALA A 132 -10.52 3.22 11.28
N VAL A 133 -10.42 2.17 10.47
CA VAL A 133 -9.68 0.95 10.81
C VAL A 133 -8.68 0.64 9.72
N ILE A 134 -7.40 0.50 10.08
CA ILE A 134 -6.34 -0.06 9.23
C ILE A 134 -5.64 -1.14 10.04
N LYS A 135 -5.85 -2.40 9.66
CA LYS A 135 -5.14 -3.55 10.22
C LYS A 135 -3.89 -3.81 9.38
N SER A 136 -2.85 -3.03 9.68
CA SER A 136 -1.52 -3.18 9.08
C SER A 136 -0.45 -3.41 10.15
N LYS A 137 0.74 -3.82 9.72
CA LYS A 137 1.94 -3.85 10.56
C LYS A 137 3.17 -3.51 9.73
N LYS A 138 4.12 -2.85 10.38
CA LYS A 138 5.51 -2.72 9.94
C LYS A 138 6.36 -3.61 10.84
N PHE A 139 7.21 -4.44 10.27
CA PHE A 139 8.06 -5.36 11.02
C PHE A 139 9.40 -5.54 10.31
N ASP A 140 10.40 -6.01 11.05
CA ASP A 140 11.69 -6.36 10.47
C ASP A 140 11.49 -7.62 9.61
N GLY A 141 11.53 -7.43 8.30
CA GLY A 141 11.28 -8.45 7.30
C GLY A 141 12.28 -8.31 6.17
N VAL A 142 11.80 -8.39 4.94
CA VAL A 142 12.66 -8.29 3.75
C VAL A 142 12.06 -7.42 2.66
N LEU A 143 12.96 -6.82 1.88
CA LEU A 143 12.64 -6.32 0.55
C LEU A 143 12.92 -7.42 -0.46
N ASN A 144 11.94 -7.70 -1.32
CA ASN A 144 12.07 -8.70 -2.39
C ASN A 144 12.26 -8.02 -3.75
N TYR A 145 13.19 -8.54 -4.55
CA TYR A 145 13.34 -8.18 -5.96
C TYR A 145 13.63 -9.41 -6.82
N GLY A 146 13.26 -9.35 -8.10
CA GLY A 146 13.51 -10.43 -9.07
C GLY A 146 14.63 -10.05 -10.04
N GLU A 147 15.50 -10.99 -10.38
CA GLU A 147 16.59 -10.83 -11.32
C GLU A 147 16.68 -12.03 -12.27
N LEU A 148 16.87 -11.79 -13.56
CA LEU A 148 17.17 -12.82 -14.55
C LEU A 148 18.36 -12.38 -15.38
N ILE A 149 19.46 -13.14 -15.30
CA ILE A 149 20.68 -12.87 -16.07
C ILE A 149 20.76 -13.85 -17.23
N MET A 150 20.64 -13.34 -18.45
CA MET A 150 20.82 -14.14 -19.68
C MET A 150 22.26 -13.98 -20.19
N LYS A 151 22.97 -15.11 -20.35
CA LYS A 151 24.35 -15.08 -20.85
C LYS A 151 24.38 -14.78 -22.35
N GLY A 152 24.96 -13.64 -22.70
CA GLY A 152 25.28 -13.27 -24.08
C GLY A 152 26.63 -13.83 -24.56
N ALA A 153 26.99 -13.49 -25.80
CA ALA A 153 28.28 -13.83 -26.38
C ALA A 153 29.46 -13.03 -25.78
N SER A 154 29.19 -11.97 -25.01
CA SER A 154 30.19 -11.15 -24.33
C SER A 154 29.78 -10.86 -22.88
N LYS A 155 30.72 -10.33 -22.09
CA LYS A 155 30.47 -9.87 -20.71
C LYS A 155 29.84 -8.46 -20.64
N GLN A 156 29.64 -7.79 -21.78
CA GLN A 156 28.95 -6.50 -21.80
C GLN A 156 27.44 -6.73 -21.57
N GLU A 157 26.87 -5.95 -20.66
CA GLU A 157 25.46 -5.98 -20.28
C GLU A 157 24.69 -4.85 -20.99
N ILE A 158 23.40 -5.10 -21.29
CA ILE A 158 22.46 -4.12 -21.87
C ILE A 158 21.40 -3.80 -20.83
#